data_AF-A0A357D4Y4-F1
#
_entry.id   AF-A0A357D4Y4-F1
#
_cell.length_a   1.000
_cell.length_b   1.000
_cell.length_c   1.000
_cell.angle_alpha   90.00
_cell.angle_beta   90.00
_cell.angle_gamma   90.00
#
_symmetry.space_group_name_H-M   'P 1'
#
loop_
_entity.id
_entity.type
_entity.pdbx_description
1 polymer ?
#
loop_
_entity_poly.entity_id
_entity_poly.type
_entity_poly.pdbx_seq_one_letter_code
_entity_poly.pdbx_strand_id
1 'polypeptide(L)'
;IMEKDALYISSGTWSLMGVENKAPDCSEKSRQANFSNEGGYDYRFRYLKNIMGLWIIQRVKQELGDRYSFSELCTLAAKERSLALIDVNDQRFLAPEKMIDAIREYCQETAQPLPTTVGEIASCVYHSLAQSYREAVAELEDLIGLPIKTIHIVGGGSQANYLNELTARYTGKQVIVGPVEATALGNILSQMLKAGDFSTLEEARYAVLNSFPITKW
;
A
#
# COMPACT_ATOMS: atom_id res chain seq x y z
N ILE A 1 13.67 -3.52 12.77
CA ILE A 1 14.75 -3.58 11.76
C ILE A 1 14.06 -3.25 10.44
N MET A 2 14.22 -2.03 9.90
CA MET A 2 14.07 -1.92 8.45
C MET A 2 15.42 -2.41 7.92
N GLU A 3 15.41 -3.62 7.39
CA GLU A 3 16.57 -4.13 6.68
C GLU A 3 16.90 -3.15 5.54
N LYS A 4 18.17 -3.04 5.15
CA LYS A 4 18.54 -2.17 4.01
C LYS A 4 17.78 -2.51 2.72
N ASP A 5 17.25 -3.73 2.64
CA ASP A 5 16.54 -4.28 1.49
C ASP A 5 15.02 -4.36 1.73
N ALA A 6 14.49 -3.56 2.68
CA ALA A 6 13.08 -3.56 3.05
C ALA A 6 12.38 -2.25 2.68
N LEU A 7 11.24 -2.38 2.02
CA LEU A 7 10.31 -1.30 1.71
C LEU A 7 9.12 -1.36 2.67
N TYR A 8 8.50 -0.22 2.95
CA TYR A 8 7.22 -0.16 3.66
C TYR A 8 6.09 0.30 2.73
N ILE A 9 4.87 -0.15 3.05
CA ILE A 9 3.60 0.37 2.55
C ILE A 9 2.80 0.80 3.78
N SER A 10 2.62 2.11 3.96
CA SER A 10 1.59 2.61 4.87
C SER A 10 0.26 2.56 4.14
N SER A 11 -0.52 1.51 4.39
CA SER A 11 -1.77 1.21 3.70
C SER A 11 -2.94 1.79 4.48
N GLY A 12 -3.63 2.75 3.88
CA GLY A 12 -4.85 3.37 4.38
C GLY A 12 -5.74 3.80 3.21
N THR A 13 -6.41 4.94 3.34
CA THR A 13 -7.11 5.56 2.20
C THR A 13 -6.15 5.73 1.04
N TRP A 14 -4.96 6.27 1.30
CA TRP A 14 -3.81 6.25 0.40
C TRP A 14 -2.86 5.11 0.76
N SER A 15 -2.08 4.65 -0.21
CA SER A 15 -0.95 3.76 0.00
C SER A 15 0.34 4.53 -0.24
N LEU A 16 1.08 4.79 0.85
CA LEU A 16 2.39 5.43 0.79
C LEU A 16 3.46 4.35 0.77
N MET A 17 4.14 4.21 -0.37
CA MET A 17 5.11 3.13 -0.57
C MET A 17 6.52 3.68 -0.74
N GLY A 18 7.46 3.22 0.09
CA GLY A 18 8.83 3.75 0.04
C GLY A 18 9.83 3.15 1.01
N VAL A 19 10.97 3.83 1.12
CA VAL A 19 12.12 3.47 1.96
C VAL A 19 12.59 4.67 2.80
N GLU A 20 13.47 4.43 3.75
CA GLU A 20 14.12 5.48 4.54
C GLU A 20 15.53 5.78 3.99
N ASN A 21 15.77 7.03 3.61
CA ASN A 21 17.08 7.50 3.16
C ASN A 21 17.68 8.50 4.16
N LYS A 22 19.02 8.57 4.25
CA LYS A 22 19.72 9.58 5.06
C LYS A 22 19.93 10.92 4.32
N ALA A 23 19.78 10.91 3.00
CA ALA A 23 19.82 12.10 2.15
C ALA A 23 18.65 12.05 1.15
N PRO A 24 18.13 13.19 0.70
CA PRO A 24 17.07 13.20 -0.29
C PRO A 24 17.62 12.81 -1.67
N ASP A 25 16.79 12.16 -2.49
CA ASP A 25 17.06 11.97 -3.91
C ASP A 25 16.31 13.03 -4.71
N CYS A 26 17.04 14.02 -5.22
CA CYS A 26 16.51 15.09 -6.08
C CYS A 26 16.92 14.92 -7.55
N SER A 27 17.25 13.70 -7.97
CA SER A 27 17.65 13.41 -9.35
C SER A 27 16.50 13.60 -10.34
N GLU A 28 16.83 13.83 -11.62
CA GLU A 28 15.83 13.90 -12.69
C GLU A 28 15.06 12.59 -12.84
N LYS A 29 15.71 11.44 -12.61
CA LYS A 29 15.04 10.13 -12.59
C LYS A 29 13.97 10.06 -11.50
N SER A 30 14.30 10.50 -10.28
CA SER A 30 13.35 10.58 -9.16
C SER A 30 12.15 11.45 -9.49
N ARG A 31 12.41 12.64 -10.06
CA ARG A 31 11.36 13.58 -10.50
C ARG A 31 10.43 12.97 -11.54
N GLN A 32 10.98 12.28 -12.55
CA GLN A 32 10.18 11.63 -13.60
C GLN A 32 9.35 10.46 -13.06
N ALA A 33 9.91 9.69 -12.12
CA ALA A 33 9.19 8.62 -11.44
C ALA A 33 8.16 9.11 -10.41
N ASN A 34 8.09 10.43 -10.15
CA ASN A 34 7.18 11.07 -9.21
C ASN A 34 7.32 10.56 -7.76
N PHE A 35 8.57 10.34 -7.32
CA PHE A 35 8.88 10.07 -5.91
C PHE A 35 9.08 11.37 -5.13
N SER A 36 8.75 11.33 -3.84
CA SER A 36 8.85 12.45 -2.92
C SER A 36 9.83 12.15 -1.79
N ASN A 37 10.46 13.20 -1.27
CA ASN A 37 11.36 13.14 -0.12
C ASN A 37 10.65 13.79 1.09
N GLU A 38 9.87 13.01 1.83
CA GLU A 38 9.16 13.52 3.01
C GLU A 38 10.04 13.47 4.27
N GLY A 39 9.79 14.38 5.21
CA GLY A 39 10.42 14.33 6.52
C GLY A 39 10.04 13.06 7.30
N GLY A 40 11.02 12.47 7.97
CA GLY A 40 10.88 11.32 8.86
C GLY A 40 11.62 11.51 10.18
N TYR A 41 11.47 10.54 11.07
CA TYR A 41 12.14 10.54 12.38
C TYR A 41 13.67 10.47 12.23
N ASP A 42 14.42 11.04 13.19
CA ASP A 42 15.89 10.98 13.23
C ASP A 42 16.58 11.50 11.94
N TYR A 43 16.07 12.62 11.42
CA TYR A 43 16.57 13.27 10.21
C TYR A 43 16.68 12.32 8.99
N ARG A 44 15.81 11.30 8.94
CA ARG A 44 15.68 10.41 7.79
C ARG A 44 14.60 10.96 6.86
N PHE A 45 14.82 10.83 5.56
CA PHE A 45 13.81 11.08 4.56
C PHE A 45 13.01 9.80 4.32
N ARG A 46 11.69 9.94 4.29
CA ARG A 46 10.78 8.93 3.77
C ARG A 46 10.68 9.15 2.26
N TYR A 47 11.50 8.40 1.52
CA TYR A 47 11.54 8.45 0.06
C TYR A 47 10.48 7.52 -0.51
N LEU A 48 9.39 8.10 -1.01
CA LEU A 48 8.16 7.34 -1.27
C LEU A 48 7.37 7.85 -2.47
N LYS A 49 6.46 7.00 -2.95
CA LYS A 49 5.45 7.33 -3.96
C LYS A 49 4.04 7.19 -3.37
N ASN A 50 3.16 8.10 -3.75
CA ASN A 50 1.75 8.06 -3.39
C ASN A 50 1.00 7.18 -4.39
N ILE A 51 0.17 6.27 -3.88
CA ILE A 51 -0.74 5.43 -4.66
C ILE A 51 -2.14 5.58 -4.07
N MET A 52 -3.18 5.63 -4.90
CA MET A 52 -4.57 5.90 -4.47
C MET A 52 -5.08 4.98 -3.36
N GLY A 53 -4.47 3.81 -3.14
CA GLY A 53 -4.72 2.96 -1.98
C GLY A 53 -6.14 2.42 -1.90
N LEU A 54 -6.66 2.23 -0.68
CA LEU A 54 -7.99 1.63 -0.47
C LEU A 54 -9.15 2.61 -0.69
N TRP A 55 -8.89 3.85 -1.10
CA TRP A 55 -9.94 4.84 -1.43
C TRP A 55 -10.98 4.30 -2.40
N ILE A 56 -10.54 3.65 -3.49
CA ILE A 56 -11.44 3.15 -4.53
C ILE A 56 -12.42 2.13 -3.95
N ILE A 57 -11.92 1.15 -3.18
CA ILE A 57 -12.78 0.12 -2.57
C ILE A 57 -13.65 0.69 -1.44
N GLN A 58 -13.18 1.72 -0.72
CA GLN A 58 -14.00 2.45 0.26
C GLN A 58 -15.20 3.10 -0.41
N ARG A 59 -15.02 3.75 -1.57
CA ARG A 59 -16.10 4.38 -2.33
C ARG A 59 -17.07 3.35 -2.92
N VAL A 60 -16.56 2.25 -3.47
CA VAL A 60 -17.40 1.12 -3.92
C VAL A 60 -18.26 0.61 -2.76
N LYS A 61 -17.69 0.40 -1.58
CA LYS A 61 -18.43 -0.03 -0.38
C LYS A 61 -19.54 0.96 0.00
N GLN A 62 -19.25 2.26 -0.02
CA GLN A 62 -20.23 3.31 0.28
C GLN A 62 -21.37 3.37 -0.75
N GLU A 63 -21.08 3.24 -2.05
CA GLU A 63 -22.08 3.21 -3.12
C GLU A 63 -22.98 1.97 -3.04
N LEU A 64 -22.44 0.87 -2.52
CA LEU A 64 -23.23 -0.32 -2.17
C LEU A 64 -24.02 -0.16 -0.86
N GLY A 65 -24.03 1.03 -0.24
CA GLY A 65 -24.76 1.30 1.01
C GLY A 65 -24.18 0.58 2.21
N ASP A 66 -22.87 0.36 2.23
CA ASP A 66 -22.13 -0.30 3.32
C ASP A 66 -22.62 -1.72 3.67
N ARG A 67 -23.32 -2.38 2.72
CA ARG A 67 -23.87 -3.73 2.88
C ARG A 67 -22.80 -4.83 3.06
N TYR A 68 -21.55 -4.55 2.72
CA TYR A 68 -20.44 -5.49 2.79
C TYR A 68 -19.31 -4.91 3.65
N SER A 69 -18.75 -5.73 4.54
CA SER A 69 -17.47 -5.45 5.20
C SER A 69 -16.30 -5.59 4.22
N PHE A 70 -15.14 -5.01 4.55
CA PHE A 70 -13.92 -5.20 3.75
C PHE A 70 -13.50 -6.67 3.65
N SER A 71 -13.72 -7.46 4.70
CA SER A 71 -13.43 -8.89 4.71
C SER A 71 -14.31 -9.66 3.72
N GLU A 72 -15.61 -9.32 3.66
CA GLU A 72 -16.52 -9.90 2.66
C GLU A 72 -16.14 -9.49 1.24
N LEU A 73 -15.78 -8.23 1.01
CA LEU A 73 -15.29 -7.77 -0.29
C LEU A 73 -14.01 -8.50 -0.72
N CYS A 74 -13.06 -8.73 0.20
CA CYS A 74 -11.88 -9.57 -0.05
C CYS A 74 -12.29 -11.01 -0.43
N THR A 75 -13.25 -11.58 0.30
CA THR A 75 -13.73 -12.96 0.08
C THR A 75 -14.44 -13.12 -1.27
N LEU A 76 -15.22 -12.12 -1.68
CA LEU A 76 -15.89 -12.09 -2.97
C LEU A 76 -14.87 -11.94 -4.10
N ALA A 77 -13.95 -10.99 -3.97
CA ALA A 77 -12.89 -10.75 -4.96
C ALA A 77 -12.03 -11.99 -5.22
N ALA A 78 -11.68 -12.73 -4.16
CA ALA A 78 -10.85 -13.94 -4.25
C ALA A 78 -11.49 -15.10 -5.03
N LYS A 79 -12.80 -15.08 -5.26
CA LYS A 79 -13.53 -16.12 -6.02
C LYS A 79 -13.57 -15.84 -7.52
N GLU A 80 -13.24 -14.62 -7.94
CA GLU A 80 -13.34 -14.20 -9.32
C GLU A 80 -12.15 -14.69 -10.16
N ARG A 81 -12.41 -14.96 -11.44
CA ARG A 81 -11.42 -15.54 -12.37
C ARG A 81 -11.03 -14.62 -13.51
N SER A 82 -11.92 -13.71 -13.91
CA SER A 82 -11.68 -12.75 -14.98
C SER A 82 -11.35 -11.40 -14.38
N LEU A 83 -10.23 -10.81 -14.82
CA LEU A 83 -9.67 -9.62 -14.20
C LEU A 83 -9.62 -8.49 -15.21
N ALA A 84 -10.58 -7.57 -15.08
CA ALA A 84 -10.36 -6.22 -15.56
C ALA A 84 -9.33 -5.53 -14.66
N LEU A 85 -8.51 -4.67 -15.23
CA LEU A 85 -7.52 -3.87 -14.51
C LEU A 85 -7.71 -2.39 -14.84
N ILE A 86 -7.57 -1.54 -13.85
CA ILE A 86 -7.60 -0.08 -13.99
C ILE A 86 -6.26 0.50 -13.57
N ASP A 87 -5.87 1.63 -14.15
CA ASP A 87 -4.83 2.46 -13.54
C ASP A 87 -5.42 3.15 -12.31
N VAL A 88 -5.14 2.63 -11.12
CA VAL A 88 -5.64 3.17 -9.86
C VAL A 88 -5.20 4.61 -9.59
N ASN A 89 -4.16 5.09 -10.27
CA ASN A 89 -3.66 6.46 -10.16
C ASN A 89 -4.19 7.39 -11.25
N ASP A 90 -5.05 6.91 -12.16
CA ASP A 90 -5.78 7.77 -13.10
C ASP A 90 -6.60 8.80 -12.30
N GLN A 91 -6.49 10.07 -12.69
CA GLN A 91 -7.13 11.21 -12.02
C GLN A 91 -8.65 11.05 -11.90
N ARG A 92 -9.28 10.27 -12.80
CA ARG A 92 -10.73 9.99 -12.74
C ARG A 92 -11.15 9.32 -11.44
N PHE A 93 -10.25 8.60 -10.77
CA PHE A 93 -10.55 7.88 -9.51
C PHE A 93 -10.33 8.73 -8.26
N LEU A 94 -9.84 9.98 -8.39
CA LEU A 94 -9.63 10.85 -7.23
C LEU A 94 -10.94 11.20 -6.54
N ALA A 95 -11.95 11.64 -7.30
CA ALA A 95 -13.25 12.02 -6.76
C ALA A 95 -14.38 11.91 -7.80
N PRO A 96 -14.64 10.71 -8.36
CA PRO A 96 -15.78 10.54 -9.26
C PRO A 96 -17.10 10.69 -8.48
N GLU A 97 -18.17 11.08 -9.19
CA GLU A 97 -19.53 11.07 -8.62
C GLU A 97 -19.93 9.64 -8.25
N LYS A 98 -19.64 8.68 -9.14
CA LYS A 98 -19.89 7.24 -8.96
C LYS A 98 -18.64 6.44 -9.34
N MET A 99 -17.98 5.89 -8.33
CA MET A 99 -16.78 5.07 -8.46
C MET A 99 -17.03 3.80 -9.27
N ILE A 100 -18.16 3.11 -9.06
CA ILE A 100 -18.45 1.88 -9.80
C ILE A 100 -18.60 2.15 -11.31
N ASP A 101 -19.26 3.25 -11.66
CA ASP A 101 -19.45 3.64 -13.06
C ASP A 101 -18.12 4.08 -13.68
N ALA A 102 -17.30 4.87 -12.97
CA ALA A 102 -15.96 5.24 -13.42
C ALA A 102 -15.03 4.03 -13.69
N ILE A 103 -15.12 2.98 -12.85
CA ILE A 103 -14.38 1.72 -13.08
C ILE A 103 -14.83 1.06 -14.38
N ARG A 104 -16.15 0.97 -14.62
CA ARG A 104 -16.71 0.36 -15.83
C ARG A 104 -16.38 1.16 -17.08
N GLU A 105 -16.46 2.48 -17.02
CA GLU A 105 -16.09 3.38 -18.10
C GLU A 105 -14.62 3.19 -18.49
N TYR A 106 -13.71 3.13 -17.51
CA TYR A 106 -12.30 2.84 -17.78
C TYR A 106 -12.13 1.50 -18.49
N CYS A 107 -12.80 0.44 -18.00
CA CYS A 107 -12.74 -0.88 -18.61
C CYS A 107 -13.28 -0.86 -20.05
N GLN A 108 -14.37 -0.12 -20.29
CA GLN A 108 -14.96 0.02 -21.63
C GLN A 108 -14.00 0.72 -22.60
N GLU A 109 -13.44 1.86 -22.20
CA GLU A 109 -12.50 2.67 -23.00
C GLU A 109 -11.24 1.90 -23.38
N THR A 110 -10.80 1.01 -22.48
CA THR A 110 -9.60 0.18 -22.66
C THR A 110 -9.90 -1.20 -23.25
N ALA A 111 -11.13 -1.44 -23.73
CA ALA A 111 -11.59 -2.68 -24.35
C ALA A 111 -11.43 -3.94 -23.45
N GLN A 112 -11.60 -3.75 -22.15
CA GLN A 112 -11.57 -4.81 -21.14
C GLN A 112 -12.99 -5.32 -20.80
N PRO A 113 -13.13 -6.54 -20.25
CA PRO A 113 -14.40 -7.02 -19.73
C PRO A 113 -14.98 -6.06 -18.68
N LEU A 114 -16.29 -5.80 -18.73
CA LEU A 114 -16.95 -4.94 -17.75
C LEU A 114 -17.22 -5.71 -16.46
N PRO A 115 -16.74 -5.24 -15.29
CA PRO A 115 -17.09 -5.86 -14.01
C PRO A 115 -18.56 -5.55 -13.67
N THR A 116 -19.36 -6.61 -13.52
CA THR A 116 -20.81 -6.54 -13.30
C THR A 116 -21.19 -6.86 -11.87
N THR A 117 -20.52 -7.82 -11.23
CA THR A 117 -20.79 -8.23 -9.85
C THR A 117 -19.94 -7.45 -8.84
N VAL A 118 -20.36 -7.45 -7.57
CA VAL A 118 -19.57 -6.86 -6.47
C VAL A 118 -18.19 -7.53 -6.35
N GLY A 119 -18.13 -8.85 -6.56
CA GLY A 119 -16.88 -9.60 -6.56
C GLY A 119 -15.96 -9.16 -7.69
N GLU A 120 -16.48 -9.04 -8.92
CA GLU A 120 -15.69 -8.61 -10.09
C GLU A 120 -15.15 -7.20 -9.92
N ILE A 121 -15.96 -6.27 -9.37
CA ILE A 121 -15.52 -4.90 -9.08
C ILE A 121 -14.42 -4.92 -8.02
N ALA A 122 -14.62 -5.61 -6.89
CA ALA A 122 -13.61 -5.68 -5.84
C ALA A 122 -12.33 -6.37 -6.33
N SER A 123 -12.44 -7.42 -7.13
CA SER A 123 -11.31 -8.14 -7.74
C SER A 123 -10.52 -7.23 -8.66
N CYS A 124 -11.20 -6.48 -9.54
CA CYS A 124 -10.58 -5.46 -10.39
C CYS A 124 -9.76 -4.47 -9.55
N VAL A 125 -10.34 -3.91 -8.50
CA VAL A 125 -9.63 -2.93 -7.63
C VAL A 125 -8.41 -3.54 -6.94
N TYR A 126 -8.56 -4.70 -6.29
CA TYR A 126 -7.44 -5.29 -5.54
C TYR A 126 -6.30 -5.76 -6.45
N HIS A 127 -6.61 -6.34 -7.60
CA HIS A 127 -5.59 -6.73 -8.58
C HIS A 127 -4.89 -5.52 -9.20
N SER A 128 -5.63 -4.43 -9.45
CA SER A 128 -5.08 -3.18 -9.97
C SER A 128 -4.16 -2.49 -8.95
N LEU A 129 -4.50 -2.53 -7.66
CA LEU A 129 -3.61 -2.05 -6.60
C LEU A 129 -2.33 -2.88 -6.51
N ALA A 130 -2.44 -4.22 -6.53
CA ALA A 130 -1.27 -5.09 -6.47
C ALA A 130 -0.35 -4.93 -7.69
N GLN A 131 -0.94 -4.70 -8.87
CA GLN A 131 -0.20 -4.33 -10.09
C GLN A 131 0.55 -3.01 -9.91
N SER A 132 -0.12 -1.97 -9.41
CA SER A 132 0.51 -0.66 -9.17
C SER A 132 1.64 -0.74 -8.13
N TYR A 133 1.48 -1.57 -7.08
CA TYR A 133 2.57 -1.83 -6.13
C TYR A 133 3.77 -2.52 -6.79
N ARG A 134 3.54 -3.51 -7.66
CA ARG A 134 4.61 -4.17 -8.40
C ARG A 134 5.39 -3.18 -9.26
N GLU A 135 4.69 -2.33 -10.00
CA GLU A 135 5.31 -1.31 -10.85
C GLU A 135 6.13 -0.33 -10.02
N ALA A 136 5.57 0.21 -8.93
CA ALA A 136 6.28 1.16 -8.10
C ALA A 136 7.44 0.51 -7.30
N VAL A 137 7.41 -0.79 -7.01
CA VAL A 137 8.57 -1.52 -6.46
C VAL A 137 9.68 -1.59 -7.50
N ALA A 138 9.36 -1.92 -8.75
CA ALA A 138 10.36 -1.98 -9.83
C ALA A 138 10.98 -0.60 -10.11
N GLU A 139 10.17 0.45 -10.13
CA GLU A 139 10.67 1.84 -10.24
C GLU A 139 11.60 2.20 -9.09
N LEU A 140 11.22 1.86 -7.85
CA LEU A 140 12.05 2.14 -6.68
C LEU A 140 13.37 1.37 -6.75
N GLU A 141 13.36 0.10 -7.13
CA GLU A 141 14.57 -0.73 -7.30
C GLU A 141 15.53 -0.11 -8.34
N ASP A 142 15.03 0.43 -9.46
CA ASP A 142 15.86 1.15 -10.44
C ASP A 142 16.45 2.44 -9.87
N LEU A 143 15.67 3.19 -9.07
CA LEU A 143 16.10 4.45 -8.46
C LEU A 143 17.20 4.23 -7.40
N ILE A 144 17.03 3.23 -6.54
CA ILE A 144 17.99 2.97 -5.43
C ILE A 144 19.14 2.04 -5.85
N GLY A 145 19.04 1.36 -6.99
CA GLY A 145 20.06 0.46 -7.53
C GLY A 145 20.25 -0.84 -6.73
N LEU A 146 19.26 -1.23 -5.92
CA LEU A 146 19.32 -2.39 -5.03
C LEU A 146 17.98 -3.14 -5.06
N PRO A 147 17.99 -4.49 -5.02
CA PRO A 147 16.76 -5.26 -4.98
C PRO A 147 16.10 -5.18 -3.60
N ILE A 148 14.79 -4.98 -3.59
CA ILE A 148 13.95 -5.14 -2.40
C ILE A 148 13.66 -6.63 -2.20
N LYS A 149 13.71 -7.10 -0.96
CA LYS A 149 13.40 -8.48 -0.57
C LYS A 149 12.10 -8.58 0.23
N THR A 150 11.83 -7.55 1.01
CA THR A 150 10.76 -7.56 2.01
C THR A 150 9.91 -6.30 1.90
N ILE A 151 8.59 -6.47 1.98
CA ILE A 151 7.59 -5.41 1.98
C ILE A 151 6.86 -5.44 3.33
N HIS A 152 7.02 -4.38 4.12
CA HIS A 152 6.28 -4.21 5.37
C HIS A 152 4.98 -3.44 5.13
N ILE A 153 3.83 -4.09 5.29
CA ILE A 153 2.52 -3.44 5.16
C ILE A 153 1.98 -3.10 6.56
N VAL A 154 1.73 -1.82 6.79
CA VAL A 154 1.24 -1.29 8.07
C VAL A 154 0.01 -0.40 7.87
N GLY A 155 -0.68 -0.03 8.95
CA GLY A 155 -1.86 0.86 8.86
C GLY A 155 -3.18 0.10 8.73
N GLY A 156 -4.30 0.82 8.70
CA GLY A 156 -5.64 0.22 8.66
C GLY A 156 -5.86 -0.74 7.49
N GLY A 157 -5.25 -0.44 6.33
CA GLY A 157 -5.33 -1.25 5.12
C GLY A 157 -4.56 -2.57 5.17
N SER A 158 -3.66 -2.73 6.15
CA SER A 158 -2.99 -4.02 6.43
C SER A 158 -3.96 -5.15 6.75
N GLN A 159 -5.22 -4.85 7.10
CA GLN A 159 -6.27 -5.85 7.34
C GLN A 159 -6.90 -6.42 6.05
N ALA A 160 -6.61 -5.84 4.88
CA ALA A 160 -7.07 -6.36 3.60
C ALA A 160 -6.23 -7.58 3.17
N ASN A 161 -6.47 -8.73 3.81
CA ASN A 161 -5.67 -9.94 3.62
C ASN A 161 -5.50 -10.37 2.16
N TYR A 162 -6.56 -10.26 1.36
CA TYR A 162 -6.48 -10.60 -0.05
C TYR A 162 -5.54 -9.66 -0.82
N LEU A 163 -5.52 -8.36 -0.51
CA LEU A 163 -4.56 -7.43 -1.10
C LEU A 163 -3.12 -7.75 -0.65
N ASN A 164 -2.92 -8.15 0.60
CA ASN A 164 -1.59 -8.56 1.09
C ASN A 164 -1.06 -9.78 0.33
N GLU A 165 -1.91 -10.81 0.16
CA GLU A 165 -1.59 -12.01 -0.63
C GLU A 165 -1.28 -11.64 -2.09
N LEU A 166 -2.12 -10.81 -2.72
CA LEU A 166 -1.90 -10.33 -4.08
C LEU A 166 -0.60 -9.55 -4.20
N THR A 167 -0.26 -8.73 -3.20
CA THR A 167 0.99 -7.97 -3.17
C THR A 167 2.19 -8.92 -3.16
N ALA A 168 2.18 -9.95 -2.32
CA ALA A 168 3.23 -10.96 -2.30
C ALA A 168 3.34 -11.68 -3.66
N ARG A 169 2.19 -12.08 -4.23
CA ARG A 169 2.12 -12.78 -5.52
C ARG A 169 2.62 -11.95 -6.69
N TYR A 170 2.20 -10.69 -6.78
CA TYR A 170 2.53 -9.81 -7.90
C TYR A 170 3.98 -9.31 -7.84
N THR A 171 4.46 -8.99 -6.65
CA THR A 171 5.82 -8.46 -6.46
C THR A 171 6.87 -9.57 -6.38
N GLY A 172 6.46 -10.80 -6.02
CA GLY A 172 7.37 -11.91 -5.74
C GLY A 172 8.23 -11.69 -4.49
N LYS A 173 7.88 -10.73 -3.63
CA LYS A 173 8.62 -10.36 -2.42
C LYS A 173 7.94 -10.95 -1.19
N GLN A 174 8.71 -11.13 -0.11
CA GLN A 174 8.14 -11.48 1.19
C GLN A 174 7.31 -10.29 1.69
N VAL A 175 6.07 -10.54 2.11
CA VAL A 175 5.21 -9.51 2.68
C VAL A 175 5.05 -9.77 4.17
N ILE A 176 5.40 -8.77 4.99
CA ILE A 176 5.26 -8.79 6.44
C ILE A 176 4.21 -7.75 6.84
N VAL A 177 3.11 -8.20 7.42
CA VAL A 177 1.94 -7.38 7.71
C VAL A 177 1.84 -7.11 9.21
N GLY A 178 1.65 -5.83 9.56
CA GLY A 178 1.44 -5.35 10.92
C GLY A 178 2.55 -4.42 11.40
N PRO A 179 2.26 -3.58 12.41
CA PRO A 179 0.98 -3.47 13.12
C PRO A 179 -0.06 -2.60 12.39
N VAL A 180 -1.34 -2.82 12.72
CA VAL A 180 -2.47 -2.01 12.22
C VAL A 180 -2.34 -0.55 12.67
N GLU A 181 -2.08 -0.33 13.96
CA GLU A 181 -2.00 1.00 14.59
C GLU A 181 -0.61 1.63 14.50
N ALA A 182 0.04 1.54 13.33
CA ALA A 182 1.42 1.99 13.15
C ALA A 182 1.62 3.50 13.42
N THR A 183 0.63 4.34 13.12
CA THR A 183 0.71 5.78 13.40
C THR A 183 0.71 6.06 14.91
N ALA A 184 -0.20 5.43 15.66
CA ALA A 184 -0.27 5.59 17.11
C ALA A 184 0.98 5.05 17.79
N LEU A 185 1.48 3.90 17.34
CA LEU A 185 2.72 3.31 17.84
C LEU A 185 3.93 4.18 17.53
N GLY A 186 4.08 4.68 16.31
CA GLY A 186 5.17 5.59 15.94
C GLY A 186 5.18 6.85 16.80
N ASN A 187 4.01 7.40 17.13
CA ASN A 187 3.88 8.53 18.04
C ASN A 187 4.41 8.17 19.45
N ILE A 188 3.91 7.10 20.06
CA ILE A 188 4.31 6.69 21.42
C ILE A 188 5.81 6.36 21.46
N LEU A 189 6.34 5.63 20.46
CA LEU A 189 7.76 5.29 20.41
C LEU A 189 8.66 6.51 20.34
N SER A 190 8.24 7.57 19.64
CA SER A 190 9.02 8.82 19.59
C SER A 190 9.15 9.47 20.97
N GLN A 191 8.11 9.36 21.81
CA GLN A 191 8.11 9.84 23.19
C GLN A 191 8.98 8.95 24.07
N MET A 192 8.86 7.62 23.94
CA MET A 192 9.67 6.64 24.69
C MET A 192 11.16 6.77 24.38
N LEU A 193 11.53 6.96 23.11
CA LEU A 193 12.91 7.26 22.70
C LEU A 193 13.42 8.56 23.33
N LYS A 194 12.57 9.59 23.41
CA LYS A 194 12.93 10.85 24.07
C LYS A 194 13.07 10.70 25.60
N ALA A 195 12.28 9.83 26.21
CA ALA A 195 12.33 9.51 27.63
C ALA A 195 13.52 8.60 28.01
N GLY A 196 14.13 7.94 27.02
CA GLY A 196 15.25 7.01 27.23
C GLY A 196 14.82 5.58 27.53
N ASP A 197 13.54 5.24 27.32
CA ASP A 197 13.04 3.85 27.45
C ASP A 197 13.65 2.91 26.40
N PHE A 198 14.08 3.49 25.26
CA PHE A 198 14.85 2.80 24.23
C PHE A 198 16.09 3.63 23.88
N SER A 199 17.22 2.94 23.67
CA SER A 199 18.50 3.58 23.33
C SER A 199 18.60 3.87 21.83
N THR A 200 17.90 3.11 20.99
CA THR A 200 17.96 3.22 19.52
C THR A 200 16.60 3.04 18.87
N LEU A 201 16.44 3.58 17.65
CA LEU A 201 15.24 3.37 16.85
C LEU A 201 15.07 1.88 16.48
N GLU A 202 16.18 1.18 16.28
CA GLU A 202 16.22 -0.24 15.98
C GLU A 202 15.64 -1.07 17.13
N GLU A 203 16.00 -0.74 18.37
CA GLU A 203 15.45 -1.35 19.59
C GLU A 203 13.95 -1.07 19.74
N ALA A 204 13.53 0.19 19.57
CA ALA A 204 12.12 0.57 19.61
C ALA A 204 11.28 -0.20 18.57
N ARG A 205 11.78 -0.34 17.33
CA ARG A 205 11.13 -1.14 16.27
C ARG A 205 11.10 -2.63 16.60
N TYR A 206 12.15 -3.14 17.25
CA TYR A 206 12.19 -4.53 17.70
C TYR A 206 11.16 -4.80 18.80
N ALA A 207 10.95 -3.87 19.73
CA ALA A 207 9.91 -3.98 20.74
C ALA A 207 8.52 -4.11 20.10
N VAL A 208 8.21 -3.30 19.07
CA VAL A 208 6.95 -3.43 18.32
C VAL A 208 6.81 -4.81 17.69
N LEU A 209 7.84 -5.29 17.00
CA LEU A 209 7.78 -6.58 16.32
C LEU A 209 7.45 -7.75 17.28
N ASN A 210 7.90 -7.66 18.53
CA ASN A 210 7.66 -8.69 19.55
C ASN A 210 6.38 -8.46 20.37
N SER A 211 5.70 -7.32 20.19
CA SER A 211 4.52 -6.95 20.97
C SER A 211 3.20 -7.15 20.22
N PHE A 212 3.25 -7.25 18.88
CA PHE A 212 2.06 -7.32 18.04
C PHE A 212 2.06 -8.57 17.16
N PRO A 213 0.88 -9.10 16.81
CA PRO A 213 0.79 -10.19 15.84
C PRO A 213 1.30 -9.72 14.47
N ILE A 214 2.12 -10.56 13.85
CA ILE A 214 2.68 -10.33 12.52
C ILE A 214 2.28 -11.48 11.61
N THR A 215 1.75 -11.14 10.44
CA THR A 215 1.42 -12.13 9.39
C THR A 215 2.46 -12.05 8.29
N LYS A 216 2.80 -13.21 7.71
CA LYS A 216 3.75 -13.31 6.60
C LYS A 216 3.07 -13.97 5.40
N TRP A 217 3.32 -13.44 4.21
CA TRP A 217 2.90 -13.98 2.93
C TRP A 217 4.12 -14.18 2.03
#